data_AF-H3ZPZ9-F1
#
_entry.id   AF-H3ZPZ9-F1
#
_cell.length_a   1.000
_cell.length_b   1.000
_cell.length_c   1.000
_cell.angle_alpha   90.00
_cell.angle_beta   90.00
_cell.angle_gamma   90.00
#
_symmetry.space_group_name_H-M   'P 1'
#
loop_
_entity.id
_entity.type
_entity.pdbx_description
1 polymer ?
#
loop_
_entity_poly.entity_id
_entity_poly.type
_entity_poly.pdbx_seq_one_letter_code
_entity_poly.pdbx_strand_id
1 'polypeptide(L)'
;MEVGKVGWTLIALTVLYAVTVLVIQDETSIMKLNSVLQVLIVAFIALQTLATARNVDESIKSRLNIDELKYALIGYLEEEVLPKMQMNARRDSNFEKIQPVKNFLKQDYTRARSQYVDPVTRSTIGYKLSVTDLGYILRMARKVDMFLKNKKIDLESYNKLIESKRPSDEVKKENERILEKIREVLEMDDTKMEEELLKLH
;
A
#
# COMPACT_ATOMS: atom_id res chain seq x y z
N MET A 1 -0.72 -20.60 2.31
CA MET A 1 -0.13 -21.05 3.60
C MET A 1 0.70 -22.35 3.45
N GLU A 2 1.24 -22.65 2.26
CA GLU A 2 1.90 -23.93 1.96
C GLU A 2 3.43 -23.84 1.86
N VAL A 3 3.96 -22.65 1.53
CA VAL A 3 5.41 -22.41 1.36
C VAL A 3 6.21 -22.64 2.65
N GLY A 4 5.63 -22.29 3.81
CA GLY A 4 6.26 -22.54 5.11
C GLY A 4 6.44 -24.03 5.41
N LYS A 5 5.48 -24.89 5.01
CA LYS A 5 5.57 -26.33 5.22
C LYS A 5 6.70 -26.94 4.39
N VAL A 6 6.84 -26.53 3.13
CA VAL A 6 7.89 -27.03 2.22
C VAL A 6 9.30 -26.73 2.74
N GLY A 7 9.53 -25.54 3.28
CA GLY A 7 10.83 -25.17 3.87
C GLY A 7 11.21 -26.00 5.10
N TRP A 8 10.26 -26.25 6.00
CA TRP A 8 10.48 -27.11 7.16
C TRP A 8 10.69 -28.58 6.77
N THR A 9 9.99 -29.07 5.75
CA THR A 9 10.18 -30.43 5.21
C THR A 9 11.57 -30.61 4.60
N LEU A 10 12.07 -29.61 3.86
CA LEU A 10 13.44 -29.62 3.30
C LEU A 10 14.52 -29.63 4.38
N ILE A 11 14.37 -28.84 5.44
CA ILE A 11 15.29 -28.85 6.58
C ILE A 11 15.28 -30.22 7.27
N ALA A 12 14.09 -30.77 7.52
CA ALA A 12 13.95 -32.09 8.16
C ALA A 12 14.60 -33.21 7.34
N LEU A 13 14.41 -33.22 6.01
CA LEU A 13 15.05 -34.17 5.10
C LEU A 13 16.58 -34.03 5.08
N THR A 14 17.09 -32.80 5.12
CA THR A 14 18.54 -32.52 5.13
C THR A 14 19.18 -33.04 6.41
N VAL A 15 18.53 -32.83 7.56
CA VAL A 15 19.00 -33.34 8.86
C VAL A 15 18.93 -34.87 8.89
N LEU A 16 17.84 -35.47 8.40
CA LEU A 16 17.68 -36.93 8.34
C LEU A 16 18.79 -37.58 7.49
N TYR A 17 19.07 -37.01 6.31
CA TYR A 17 20.12 -37.49 5.42
C TYR A 17 21.52 -37.38 6.05
N ALA A 18 21.82 -36.26 6.71
CA ALA A 18 23.09 -36.05 7.40
C ALA A 18 23.33 -37.08 8.52
N VAL A 19 22.29 -37.40 9.30
CA VAL A 19 22.37 -38.42 10.35
C VAL A 19 22.61 -39.81 9.76
N THR A 20 21.92 -40.20 8.68
CA THR A 20 22.16 -41.49 8.01
C THR A 20 23.57 -41.63 7.44
N VAL A 21 24.13 -40.55 6.87
CA VAL A 21 25.51 -40.55 6.35
C VAL A 21 26.53 -40.75 7.48
N LEU A 22 26.32 -40.08 8.62
CA LEU A 22 27.22 -40.18 9.78
C LEU A 22 27.17 -41.54 10.48
N VAL A 23 26.01 -42.20 10.47
CA VAL A 23 25.80 -43.48 11.15
C VAL A 23 26.23 -44.69 10.31
N ILE A 24 26.17 -44.61 8.97
CA ILE A 24 26.33 -45.77 8.08
C ILE A 24 27.72 -45.87 7.44
N GLN A 25 28.47 -44.77 7.26
CA GLN A 25 29.74 -44.83 6.51
C GLN A 25 30.94 -45.23 7.38
N ASP A 26 31.45 -46.44 7.13
CA ASP A 26 32.76 -46.89 7.58
C ASP A 26 33.85 -46.57 6.54
N GLU A 27 34.97 -46.05 7.06
CA GLU A 27 36.31 -45.85 6.46
C GLU A 27 36.45 -45.58 4.94
N THR A 28 36.26 -44.33 4.51
CA THR A 28 37.24 -43.56 3.70
C THR A 28 36.94 -42.07 3.77
N SER A 29 37.94 -41.24 4.11
CA SER A 29 37.77 -39.80 4.38
C SER A 29 37.17 -39.00 3.21
N ILE A 30 37.37 -39.47 1.97
CA ILE A 30 36.88 -38.81 0.75
C ILE A 30 35.37 -38.98 0.56
N MET A 31 34.81 -40.16 0.87
CA MET A 31 33.36 -40.39 0.78
C MET A 31 32.58 -39.60 1.83
N LYS A 32 33.13 -39.49 3.05
CA LYS A 32 32.57 -38.63 4.10
C LYS A 32 32.60 -37.15 3.69
N LEU A 33 33.73 -36.68 3.12
CA LEU A 33 33.86 -35.30 2.66
C LEU A 33 32.85 -34.95 1.56
N ASN A 34 32.66 -35.83 0.57
CA ASN A 34 31.70 -35.63 -0.51
C ASN A 34 30.25 -35.61 0.00
N SER A 35 29.93 -36.50 0.95
CA SER A 35 28.58 -36.58 1.53
C SER A 35 28.26 -35.35 2.40
N VAL A 36 29.24 -34.83 3.15
CA VAL A 36 29.12 -33.57 3.90
C VAL A 36 28.94 -32.38 2.96
N LEU A 37 29.66 -32.35 1.83
CA LEU A 37 29.51 -31.29 0.83
C LEU A 37 28.11 -31.28 0.22
N GLN A 38 27.53 -32.45 -0.08
CA GLN A 38 26.16 -32.58 -0.57
C GLN A 38 25.14 -32.07 0.45
N VAL A 39 25.29 -32.40 1.74
CA VAL A 39 24.44 -31.89 2.82
C VAL A 39 24.50 -30.36 2.89
N LEU A 40 25.70 -29.78 2.78
CA LEU A 40 25.89 -28.32 2.82
C LEU A 40 25.26 -27.62 1.61
N ILE A 41 25.34 -28.20 0.42
CA ILE A 41 24.69 -27.66 -0.79
C ILE A 41 23.17 -27.67 -0.64
N VAL A 42 22.59 -28.77 -0.15
CA VAL A 42 21.13 -28.86 0.07
C VAL A 42 20.67 -27.87 1.14
N ALA A 43 21.41 -27.74 2.24
CA ALA A 43 21.14 -26.75 3.27
C ALA A 43 21.21 -25.31 2.72
N PHE A 44 22.20 -25.03 1.87
CA PHE A 44 22.34 -23.72 1.21
C PHE A 44 21.16 -23.42 0.28
N ILE A 45 20.73 -24.37 -0.55
CA ILE A 45 19.54 -24.21 -1.43
C ILE A 45 18.28 -24.00 -0.60
N ALA A 46 18.10 -24.73 0.50
CA ALA A 46 16.96 -24.56 1.40
C ALA A 46 16.95 -23.17 2.07
N LEU A 47 18.12 -22.70 2.52
CA LEU A 47 18.27 -21.35 3.09
C LEU A 47 18.01 -20.25 2.06
N GLN A 48 18.51 -20.39 0.83
CA GLN A 48 18.22 -19.46 -0.27
C GLN A 48 16.73 -19.43 -0.59
N THR A 49 16.09 -20.60 -0.67
CA THR A 49 14.65 -20.71 -0.94
C THR A 49 13.81 -20.06 0.17
N LEU A 50 14.20 -20.23 1.44
CA LEU A 50 13.57 -19.56 2.58
C LEU A 50 13.80 -18.04 2.56
N ALA A 51 15.00 -17.60 2.21
CA ALA A 51 15.31 -16.17 2.08
C ALA A 51 14.53 -15.54 0.92
N THR A 52 14.45 -16.20 -0.24
CA THR A 52 13.63 -15.76 -1.37
C THR A 52 12.15 -15.77 -1.02
N ALA A 53 11.63 -16.80 -0.35
CA ALA A 53 10.24 -16.84 0.10
C ALA A 53 9.91 -15.72 1.09
N ARG A 54 10.81 -15.44 2.05
CA ARG A 54 10.67 -14.29 2.96
C ARG A 54 10.73 -12.96 2.23
N ASN A 55 11.65 -12.79 1.28
CA ASN A 55 11.75 -11.59 0.46
C ASN A 55 10.53 -11.42 -0.44
N VAL A 56 9.94 -12.51 -0.95
CA VAL A 56 8.70 -12.47 -1.73
C VAL A 56 7.52 -12.10 -0.84
N ASP A 57 7.36 -12.71 0.33
CA ASP A 57 6.31 -12.36 1.31
C ASP A 57 6.47 -10.91 1.84
N GLU A 58 7.69 -10.44 2.07
CA GLU A 58 7.98 -9.05 2.39
C GLU A 58 7.73 -8.13 1.19
N SER A 59 7.97 -8.58 -0.05
CA SER A 59 7.61 -7.83 -1.26
C SER A 59 6.09 -7.75 -1.47
N ILE A 60 5.34 -8.78 -1.06
CA ILE A 60 3.88 -8.79 -1.10
C ILE A 60 3.32 -7.88 0.01
N LYS A 61 3.98 -7.77 1.16
CA LYS A 61 3.67 -6.76 2.19
C LYS A 61 4.15 -5.35 1.83
N SER A 62 5.11 -5.21 0.91
CA SER A 62 5.66 -3.91 0.49
C SER A 62 4.99 -3.33 -0.77
N ARG A 63 4.31 -4.17 -1.57
CA ARG A 63 3.41 -3.75 -2.65
C ARG A 63 2.05 -3.41 -2.06
N LEU A 64 1.77 -2.11 -1.87
CA LEU A 64 0.42 -1.59 -1.58
C LEU A 64 -0.60 -2.29 -2.48
N ASN A 65 -1.65 -2.86 -1.88
CA ASN A 65 -2.71 -3.51 -2.62
C ASN A 65 -3.37 -2.48 -3.56
N ILE A 66 -3.52 -2.84 -4.84
CA ILE A 66 -4.10 -1.95 -5.85
C ILE A 66 -5.54 -1.63 -5.52
N ASP A 67 -6.30 -2.59 -4.97
CA ASP A 67 -7.67 -2.37 -4.53
C ASP A 67 -7.73 -1.35 -3.39
N GLU A 68 -6.85 -1.46 -2.39
CA GLU A 68 -6.77 -0.48 -1.30
C GLU A 68 -6.43 0.92 -1.83
N LEU A 69 -5.55 1.01 -2.83
CA LEU A 69 -5.19 2.26 -3.46
C LEU A 69 -6.33 2.85 -4.30
N LYS A 70 -7.09 2.01 -5.04
CA LYS A 70 -8.31 2.39 -5.76
C LYS A 70 -9.35 2.96 -4.80
N TYR A 71 -9.67 2.21 -3.74
CA TYR A 71 -10.64 2.66 -2.75
C TYR A 71 -10.20 3.95 -2.06
N ALA A 72 -8.91 4.10 -1.74
CA ALA A 72 -8.37 5.33 -1.19
C ALA A 72 -8.48 6.52 -2.16
N LEU A 73 -8.22 6.31 -3.44
CA LEU A 73 -8.35 7.33 -4.50
C LEU A 73 -9.82 7.74 -4.68
N ILE A 74 -10.71 6.77 -4.91
CA ILE A 74 -12.14 7.01 -5.12
C ILE A 74 -12.75 7.66 -3.88
N GLY A 75 -12.51 7.09 -2.70
CA GLY A 75 -13.01 7.64 -1.44
C GLY A 75 -12.56 9.08 -1.21
N TYR A 76 -11.29 9.41 -1.50
CA TYR A 76 -10.83 10.80 -1.43
C TYR A 76 -11.54 11.72 -2.44
N LEU A 77 -11.68 11.28 -3.69
CA LEU A 77 -12.35 12.06 -4.72
C LEU A 77 -13.83 12.29 -4.41
N GLU A 78 -14.55 11.25 -3.98
CA GLU A 78 -16.00 11.30 -3.75
C GLU A 78 -16.37 11.95 -2.41
N GLU A 79 -15.62 11.68 -1.33
CA GLU A 79 -15.99 12.17 0.01
C GLU A 79 -15.42 13.56 0.32
N GLU A 80 -14.26 13.92 -0.25
CA GLU A 80 -13.55 15.15 0.11
C GLU A 80 -13.46 16.16 -1.05
N VAL A 81 -13.06 15.72 -2.25
CA VAL A 81 -12.79 16.66 -3.35
C VAL A 81 -14.08 17.10 -4.06
N LEU A 82 -14.88 16.15 -4.54
CA LEU A 82 -16.06 16.40 -5.36
C LEU A 82 -17.11 17.28 -4.65
N PRO A 83 -17.49 17.02 -3.38
CA PRO A 83 -18.51 17.84 -2.71
C PRO A 83 -18.05 19.29 -2.54
N LYS A 84 -16.79 19.49 -2.17
CA LYS A 84 -16.21 20.83 -1.98
C LYS A 84 -16.10 21.59 -3.29
N MET A 85 -15.66 20.93 -4.36
CA MET A 85 -15.59 21.57 -5.68
C MET A 85 -16.97 21.91 -6.25
N GLN A 86 -17.97 21.02 -6.10
CA GLN A 86 -19.34 21.31 -6.54
C GLN A 86 -19.94 22.51 -5.82
N MET A 87 -19.66 22.62 -4.52
CA MET A 87 -20.13 23.73 -3.73
C MET A 87 -19.34 25.02 -4.02
N ASN A 88 -18.03 24.94 -4.24
CA ASN A 88 -17.21 26.07 -4.67
C ASN A 88 -17.61 26.60 -6.05
N ALA A 89 -18.12 25.76 -6.96
CA ALA A 89 -18.64 26.20 -8.25
C ALA A 89 -19.79 27.22 -8.10
N ARG A 90 -20.57 27.09 -7.02
CA ARG A 90 -21.75 27.92 -6.73
C ARG A 90 -21.44 29.14 -5.87
N ARG A 91 -20.21 29.27 -5.36
CA ARG A 91 -19.80 30.36 -4.46
C ARG A 91 -19.08 31.47 -5.21
N ASP A 92 -19.28 32.71 -4.78
CA ASP A 92 -18.56 33.89 -5.28
C ASP A 92 -17.44 34.36 -4.33
N SER A 93 -17.43 33.83 -3.10
CA SER A 93 -16.43 34.10 -2.07
C SER A 93 -16.41 32.98 -1.03
N ASN A 94 -15.41 32.97 -0.14
CA ASN A 94 -15.26 31.98 0.93
C ASN A 94 -15.27 30.53 0.41
N PHE A 95 -14.45 30.27 -0.61
CA PHE A 95 -14.28 28.92 -1.15
C PHE A 95 -13.72 27.97 -0.08
N GLU A 96 -14.22 26.75 -0.05
CA GLU A 96 -13.74 25.71 0.84
C GLU A 96 -12.46 25.09 0.32
N LYS A 97 -11.49 24.95 1.23
CA LYS A 97 -10.22 24.29 0.95
C LYS A 97 -10.39 22.79 0.95
N ILE A 98 -9.68 22.16 0.03
CA ILE A 98 -9.60 20.71 -0.09
C ILE A 98 -8.46 20.25 0.81
N GLN A 99 -8.75 19.34 1.74
CA GLN A 99 -7.76 18.80 2.65
C GLN A 99 -6.73 17.97 1.88
N PRO A 100 -5.44 18.02 2.24
CA PRO A 100 -4.44 17.14 1.63
C PRO A 100 -4.80 15.67 1.82
N VAL A 101 -4.52 14.83 0.81
CA VAL A 101 -4.81 13.38 0.80
C VAL A 101 -4.34 12.70 2.08
N LYS A 102 -3.13 13.00 2.53
CA LYS A 102 -2.56 12.44 3.77
C LYS A 102 -3.45 12.67 4.99
N ASN A 103 -4.04 13.86 5.11
CA ASN A 103 -4.85 14.21 6.26
C ASN A 103 -6.21 13.51 6.19
N PHE A 104 -6.82 13.48 5.01
CA PHE A 104 -8.04 12.73 4.75
C PHE A 104 -7.88 11.24 5.07
N LEU A 105 -6.88 10.59 4.47
CA LEU A 105 -6.63 9.15 4.70
C LEU A 105 -6.28 8.85 6.16
N LYS A 106 -5.60 9.77 6.86
CA LYS A 106 -5.36 9.62 8.30
C LYS A 106 -6.66 9.65 9.09
N GLN A 107 -7.56 10.57 8.78
CA GLN A 107 -8.86 10.68 9.45
C GLN A 107 -9.73 9.46 9.16
N ASP A 108 -9.84 9.06 7.89
CA ASP A 108 -10.64 7.91 7.50
C ASP A 108 -10.11 6.61 8.11
N TYR A 109 -8.78 6.38 8.07
CA TYR A 109 -8.17 5.23 8.73
C TYR A 109 -8.45 5.20 10.23
N THR A 110 -8.37 6.36 10.90
CA THR A 110 -8.67 6.47 12.33
C THR A 110 -10.15 6.18 12.60
N ARG A 111 -11.06 6.71 11.76
CA ARG A 111 -12.51 6.47 11.85
C ARG A 111 -12.81 4.98 11.70
N ALA A 112 -12.31 4.35 10.64
CA ALA A 112 -12.49 2.93 10.38
C ALA A 112 -11.99 2.08 11.56
N ARG A 113 -10.77 2.33 12.06
CA ARG A 113 -10.20 1.59 13.20
C ARG A 113 -10.93 1.86 14.53
N SER A 114 -11.45 3.07 14.74
CA SER A 114 -12.25 3.41 15.93
C SER A 114 -13.62 2.74 15.96
N GLN A 115 -14.12 2.23 14.83
CA GLN A 115 -15.34 1.42 14.78
C GLN A 115 -15.09 -0.04 15.18
N TYR A 116 -13.84 -0.51 15.18
CA TYR A 116 -13.44 -1.85 15.65
C TYR A 116 -13.10 -1.88 17.14
N VAL A 117 -13.60 -0.92 17.92
CA VAL A 117 -13.40 -0.86 19.37
C VAL A 117 -14.02 -2.10 20.04
N ASP A 118 -13.18 -2.72 20.85
CA ASP A 118 -13.37 -3.97 21.60
C ASP A 118 -14.81 -4.23 22.08
N PRO A 119 -15.45 -5.35 21.67
CA PRO A 119 -16.81 -5.71 22.07
C PRO A 119 -16.96 -5.92 23.58
N VAL A 120 -15.86 -6.06 24.34
CA VAL A 120 -15.86 -6.33 25.78
C VAL A 120 -15.94 -5.05 26.61
N THR A 121 -15.33 -3.94 26.17
CA THR A 121 -15.16 -2.75 27.03
C THR A 121 -16.05 -1.56 26.65
N ARG A 122 -16.66 -1.53 25.46
CA ARG A 122 -17.53 -0.44 24.95
C ARG A 122 -16.96 0.99 25.16
N SER A 123 -15.65 1.11 25.37
CA SER A 123 -14.98 2.38 25.60
C SER A 123 -14.35 2.82 24.29
N THR A 124 -14.88 3.88 23.68
CA THR A 124 -14.32 4.52 22.49
C THR A 124 -12.98 5.19 22.85
N ILE A 125 -11.96 4.39 23.12
CA ILE A 125 -10.60 4.89 23.23
C ILE A 125 -10.17 5.24 21.81
N GLY A 126 -10.02 6.54 21.52
CA GLY A 126 -9.59 7.02 20.22
C GLY A 126 -8.38 6.23 19.75
N TYR A 127 -8.50 5.58 18.58
CA TYR A 127 -7.44 4.75 18.05
C TYR A 127 -6.17 5.59 17.81
N LYS A 128 -5.09 5.24 18.51
CA LYS A 128 -3.79 5.90 18.33
C LYS A 128 -3.02 5.17 17.24
N LEU A 129 -2.82 5.85 16.11
CA LEU A 129 -2.04 5.34 14.98
C LEU A 129 -0.62 4.94 15.41
N SER A 130 -0.19 3.73 15.05
CA SER A 130 1.20 3.32 15.21
C SER A 130 2.10 3.97 14.15
N VAL A 131 3.41 3.90 14.34
CA VAL A 131 4.39 4.36 13.34
C VAL A 131 4.22 3.59 12.02
N THR A 132 3.89 2.30 12.09
CA THR A 132 3.63 1.46 10.92
C THR A 132 2.40 1.92 10.15
N ASP A 133 1.32 2.26 10.84
CA ASP A 133 0.09 2.78 10.21
C ASP A 133 0.34 4.13 9.54
N LEU A 134 1.09 5.01 10.20
CA LEU A 134 1.49 6.29 9.63
C LEU A 134 2.35 6.11 8.38
N GLY A 135 3.28 5.15 8.39
CA GLY A 135 4.09 4.80 7.22
C GLY A 135 3.25 4.28 6.06
N TYR A 136 2.25 3.43 6.35
CA TYR A 136 1.30 2.93 5.36
C TYR A 136 0.46 4.06 4.75
N ILE A 137 -0.18 4.89 5.58
CA ILE A 137 -0.97 6.05 5.14
C ILE A 137 -0.14 6.99 4.27
N LEU A 138 1.11 7.26 4.66
CA LEU A 138 1.98 8.16 3.90
C LEU A 138 2.31 7.62 2.51
N ARG A 139 2.59 6.31 2.39
CA ARG A 139 2.84 5.68 1.08
C ARG A 139 1.60 5.71 0.20
N MET A 140 0.43 5.44 0.77
CA MET A 140 -0.85 5.48 0.04
C MET A 140 -1.17 6.90 -0.43
N ALA A 141 -1.06 7.90 0.45
CA ALA A 141 -1.26 9.30 0.12
C ALA A 141 -0.34 9.76 -1.01
N ARG A 142 0.94 9.39 -0.96
CA ARG A 142 1.91 9.74 -2.02
C ARG A 142 1.50 9.17 -3.37
N LYS A 143 1.02 7.92 -3.43
CA LYS A 143 0.59 7.30 -4.70
C LYS A 143 -0.67 7.97 -5.25
N VAL A 144 -1.64 8.27 -4.39
CA VAL A 144 -2.83 9.04 -4.78
C VAL A 144 -2.44 10.43 -5.29
N ASP A 145 -1.57 11.16 -4.58
CA ASP A 145 -1.07 12.47 -5.03
C ASP A 145 -0.38 12.39 -6.39
N MET A 146 0.45 11.36 -6.62
CA MET A 146 1.10 11.13 -7.91
C MET A 146 0.09 10.83 -9.02
N PHE A 147 -0.93 10.00 -8.74
CA PHE A 147 -2.00 9.72 -9.69
C PHE A 147 -2.73 11.00 -10.09
N LEU A 148 -3.16 11.80 -9.11
CA LEU A 148 -3.88 13.06 -9.35
C LEU A 148 -3.03 14.02 -10.18
N LYS A 149 -1.74 14.16 -9.87
CA LYS A 149 -0.80 14.97 -10.66
C LYS A 149 -0.66 14.47 -12.10
N ASN A 150 -0.57 13.16 -12.32
CA ASN A 150 -0.53 12.57 -13.66
C ASN A 150 -1.81 12.85 -14.45
N LYS A 151 -2.97 12.87 -13.78
CA LYS A 151 -4.26 13.29 -14.35
C LYS A 151 -4.42 14.81 -14.42
N LYS A 152 -3.36 15.58 -14.14
CA LYS A 152 -3.35 17.06 -14.16
C LYS A 152 -4.37 17.66 -13.18
N ILE A 153 -4.69 16.96 -12.09
CA ILE A 153 -5.51 17.43 -10.97
C ILE A 153 -4.55 17.95 -9.90
N ASP A 154 -4.41 19.28 -9.82
CA ASP A 154 -3.50 19.94 -8.87
C ASP A 154 -4.29 20.71 -7.80
N LEU A 155 -4.59 20.00 -6.71
CA LEU A 155 -5.35 20.53 -5.58
C LEU A 155 -4.55 21.51 -4.72
N GLU A 156 -3.21 21.42 -4.75
CA GLU A 156 -2.35 22.34 -4.00
C GLU A 156 -2.36 23.73 -4.64
N SER A 157 -2.20 23.78 -5.97
CA SER A 157 -2.30 25.02 -6.74
C SER A 157 -3.71 25.62 -6.63
N TYR A 158 -4.76 24.80 -6.66
CA TYR A 158 -6.13 25.25 -6.44
C TYR A 158 -6.35 25.87 -5.05
N ASN A 159 -5.83 25.23 -3.98
CA ASN A 159 -5.92 25.79 -2.64
C ASN A 159 -5.17 27.13 -2.52
N LYS A 160 -3.99 27.27 -3.14
CA LYS A 160 -3.25 28.55 -3.20
C LYS A 160 -4.04 29.63 -3.97
N LEU A 161 -4.74 29.23 -5.02
CA LEU A 161 -5.59 30.13 -5.81
C LEU A 161 -6.74 30.69 -4.94
N ILE A 162 -7.40 29.83 -4.16
CA ILE A 162 -8.43 30.25 -3.19
C ILE A 162 -7.86 31.20 -2.13
N GLU A 163 -6.69 30.90 -1.58
CA GLU A 163 -6.08 31.71 -0.51
C GLU A 163 -5.64 33.09 -0.98
N SER A 164 -5.22 33.22 -2.24
CA SER A 164 -4.70 34.47 -2.78
C SER A 164 -5.76 35.54 -3.08
N LYS A 165 -7.03 35.33 -2.70
CA LYS A 165 -8.16 36.25 -2.92
C LYS A 165 -8.29 36.71 -4.39
N ARG A 166 -7.94 35.82 -5.32
CA ARG A 166 -8.09 36.06 -6.76
C ARG A 166 -9.55 36.33 -7.14
N PRO A 167 -9.81 36.96 -8.29
CA PRO A 167 -11.17 37.14 -8.79
C PRO A 167 -11.91 35.79 -8.78
N SER A 168 -13.17 35.81 -8.31
CA SER A 168 -14.01 34.61 -8.23
C SER A 168 -14.04 33.83 -9.55
N ASP A 169 -14.02 34.54 -10.68
CA ASP A 169 -14.08 33.94 -12.01
C ASP A 169 -12.87 33.05 -12.33
N GLU A 170 -11.67 33.42 -11.86
CA GLU A 170 -10.48 32.61 -12.07
C GLU A 170 -10.53 31.32 -11.22
N VAL A 171 -11.00 31.44 -9.98
CA VAL A 171 -11.20 30.29 -9.09
C VAL A 171 -12.26 29.35 -9.67
N LYS A 172 -13.36 29.88 -10.20
CA LYS A 172 -14.44 29.09 -10.82
C LYS A 172 -13.98 28.38 -12.08
N LYS A 173 -13.26 29.06 -12.96
CA LYS A 173 -12.70 28.46 -14.18
C LYS A 173 -11.77 27.29 -13.85
N GLU A 174 -10.89 27.48 -12.86
CA GLU A 174 -10.00 26.42 -12.43
C GLU A 174 -10.76 25.27 -11.73
N ASN A 175 -11.79 25.59 -10.95
CA ASN A 175 -12.66 24.61 -10.32
C ASN A 175 -13.40 23.74 -11.35
N GLU A 176 -13.96 24.34 -12.39
CA GLU A 176 -14.61 23.63 -13.50
C GLU A 176 -13.64 22.71 -14.24
N ARG A 177 -12.43 23.20 -14.53
CA ARG A 177 -11.35 22.43 -15.17
C ARG A 177 -10.97 21.19 -14.36
N ILE A 178 -10.91 21.32 -13.03
CA ILE A 178 -10.57 20.19 -12.16
C ILE A 178 -11.77 19.24 -12.02
N LEU A 179 -13.00 19.76 -11.90
CA LEU A 179 -14.21 18.94 -11.85
C LEU A 179 -14.37 18.04 -13.06
N GLU A 180 -14.07 18.53 -14.26
CA GLU A 180 -14.10 17.73 -15.50
C GLU A 180 -13.15 16.53 -15.40
N LYS A 181 -11.90 16.76 -14.99
CA LYS A 181 -10.91 15.69 -14.80
C LYS A 181 -11.28 14.70 -13.70
N ILE A 182 -11.90 15.17 -12.63
CA ILE A 182 -12.38 14.28 -11.57
C ILE A 182 -13.45 13.35 -12.14
N ARG A 183 -14.39 13.86 -12.94
CA ARG A 183 -15.39 13.02 -13.62
C ARG A 183 -14.74 12.01 -14.55
N GLU A 184 -13.76 12.41 -15.35
CA GLU A 184 -12.99 11.47 -16.19
C GLU A 184 -12.33 10.34 -15.38
N VAL A 185 -11.87 10.62 -14.17
CA VAL A 185 -11.29 9.60 -13.28
C VAL A 185 -12.38 8.70 -12.68
N LEU A 186 -13.51 9.26 -12.24
CA LEU A 186 -14.61 8.50 -11.64
C LEU A 186 -15.38 7.66 -12.67
N GLU A 187 -15.39 8.07 -13.93
CA GLU A 187 -15.99 7.32 -15.05
C GLU A 187 -15.01 6.33 -15.70
N MET A 188 -13.77 6.27 -15.20
CA MET A 188 -12.77 5.32 -15.67
C MET A 188 -13.15 3.90 -15.28
N ASP A 189 -13.06 2.97 -16.23
CA ASP A 189 -13.27 1.56 -15.94
C ASP A 189 -12.21 1.01 -14.97
N ASP A 190 -12.62 0.04 -14.16
CA ASP A 190 -11.76 -0.53 -13.12
C ASP A 190 -10.43 -1.07 -13.69
N THR A 191 -10.46 -1.73 -14.84
CA THR A 191 -9.26 -2.30 -15.46
C THR A 191 -8.26 -1.22 -15.87
N LYS A 192 -8.73 -0.16 -16.52
CA LYS A 192 -7.90 0.99 -16.89
C LYS A 192 -7.39 1.75 -15.67
N MET A 193 -8.19 1.84 -14.62
CA MET A 193 -7.75 2.45 -13.36
C MET A 193 -6.60 1.65 -12.73
N GLU A 194 -6.71 0.32 -12.71
CA GLU A 194 -5.66 -0.57 -12.24
C GLU A 194 -4.37 -0.42 -13.05
N GLU A 195 -4.47 -0.39 -14.39
CA GLU A 195 -3.32 -0.17 -15.26
C GLU A 195 -2.62 1.17 -14.99
N GLU A 196 -3.39 2.24 -14.81
CA GLU A 196 -2.84 3.57 -14.52
C GLU A 196 -2.19 3.63 -13.12
N LEU A 197 -2.75 2.93 -12.13
CA LEU A 197 -2.18 2.83 -10.80
C LEU A 197 -0.93 1.93 -10.75
N LEU A 198 -0.88 0.89 -11.58
CA LEU A 198 0.28 0.03 -11.73
C LEU A 198 1.50 0.77 -12.29
N LYS A 199 1.30 1.77 -13.16
CA LYS A 199 2.38 2.63 -13.67
C LYS A 199 3.05 3.49 -12.59
N LEU A 200 2.48 3.56 -11.39
CA LEU A 200 3.03 4.33 -10.26
C LEU A 200 3.96 3.50 -9.34
N HIS A 201 4.22 2.23 -9.68
CA HIS A 201 5.12 1.34 -8.94
C HIS A 201 6.57 1.44 -9.40
#